data_AF-A0A3S9H6P4-F1
#
_entry.id   AF-A0A3S9H6P4-F1
#
_cell.length_a   1.000
_cell.length_b   1.000
_cell.length_c   1.000
_cell.angle_alpha   90.00
_cell.angle_beta   90.00
_cell.angle_gamma   90.00
#
_symmetry.space_group_name_H-M   'P 1'
#
loop_
_entity.id
_entity.type
_entity.pdbx_description
1 polymer ?
#
loop_
_entity_poly.entity_id
_entity_poly.type
_entity_poly.pdbx_seq_one_letter_code
_entity_poly.pdbx_strand_id
1 'polypeptide(L)'
;SYSWYIYSANRLKYPKVRQVLLKLWREAKQAHSDPVLAWESIVTNPEKAKSYKSKRGLGGFVRAKWDEVNEIIAASNVYTAKKYGPDRIMGFSPIPAMSVVSYAAGSRYLSLIGGNCLSFYDWYCDLPPASPQI
;
A
#
# COMPACT_ATOMS: atom_id res chain seq x y z
N SER A 1 -2.14 16.04 24.65
CA SER A 1 -0.94 15.20 24.83
C SER A 1 -0.92 14.09 23.79
N TYR A 2 0.22 13.84 23.13
CA TYR A 2 0.36 12.75 22.15
C TYR A 2 0.40 11.35 22.79
N SER A 3 0.64 11.27 24.10
CA SER A 3 0.72 10.01 24.85
C SER A 3 -0.55 9.16 24.79
N TRP A 4 -1.72 9.78 24.55
CA TRP A 4 -3.00 9.10 24.41
C TRP A 4 -2.97 8.01 23.32
N TYR A 5 -2.27 8.24 22.21
CA TYR A 5 -2.23 7.30 21.07
C TYR A 5 -1.56 5.96 21.38
N ILE A 6 -0.73 5.88 22.42
CA ILE A 6 0.01 4.66 22.74
C ILE A 6 -0.96 3.55 23.16
N TYR A 7 -1.96 3.88 23.98
CA TYR A 7 -2.89 2.93 24.60
C TYR A 7 -4.37 3.17 24.29
N SER A 8 -4.70 4.16 23.46
CA SER A 8 -6.09 4.44 23.12
C SER A 8 -6.79 3.26 22.44
N ALA A 9 -8.12 3.25 22.52
CA ALA A 9 -8.97 2.26 21.84
C ALA A 9 -8.77 2.24 20.31
N ASN A 10 -8.21 3.31 19.74
CA ASN A 10 -7.99 3.44 18.29
C ASN A 10 -6.58 3.01 17.83
N ARG A 11 -5.72 2.52 18.73
CA ARG A 11 -4.37 2.07 18.37
C ARG A 11 -4.42 0.85 17.44
N LEU A 12 -3.72 0.93 16.31
CA LEU A 12 -3.45 -0.23 15.46
C LEU A 12 -2.41 -1.13 16.12
N LYS A 13 -2.81 -2.36 16.47
CA LYS A 13 -1.97 -3.35 17.17
C LYS A 13 -1.44 -4.47 16.26
N TYR A 14 -2.14 -4.74 15.16
CA TYR A 14 -1.84 -5.85 14.26
C TYR A 14 -2.05 -5.41 12.81
N PRO A 15 -1.37 -6.06 11.84
CA PRO A 15 -1.70 -5.85 10.43
C PRO A 15 -3.14 -6.29 10.17
N LYS A 16 -3.84 -5.52 9.34
CA LYS A 16 -5.25 -5.74 9.01
C LYS A 16 -5.40 -5.82 7.50
N VAL A 17 -6.21 -6.78 7.04
CA VAL A 17 -6.57 -6.93 5.62
C VAL A 17 -8.09 -6.98 5.52
N ARG A 18 -8.65 -6.54 4.38
CA ARG A 18 -10.09 -6.70 4.12
C ARG A 18 -10.40 -8.20 4.01
N GLN A 19 -11.39 -8.67 4.75
CA GLN A 19 -11.74 -10.10 4.81
C GLN A 19 -11.95 -10.72 3.42
N VAL A 20 -12.66 -10.02 2.54
CA VAL A 20 -12.93 -10.49 1.16
C VAL A 20 -11.65 -10.69 0.36
N LEU A 21 -10.70 -9.76 0.46
CA LEU A 21 -9.40 -9.89 -0.22
C LEU A 21 -8.60 -11.06 0.36
N LEU A 22 -8.58 -11.19 1.69
CA LEU A 22 -7.82 -12.25 2.35
C LEU A 22 -8.35 -13.64 2.03
N LYS A 23 -9.68 -13.78 1.90
CA LYS A 23 -10.32 -15.01 1.44
C LYS A 23 -9.86 -15.38 0.03
N LEU A 24 -9.96 -14.45 -0.92
CA LEU A 24 -9.50 -14.66 -2.30
C LEU A 24 -8.01 -14.98 -2.38
N TRP A 25 -7.19 -14.32 -1.56
CA TRP A 25 -5.75 -14.56 -1.48
C TRP A 25 -5.43 -16.00 -1.07
N ARG A 26 -6.06 -16.48 0.01
CA ARG A 26 -5.82 -17.84 0.51
C ARG A 26 -6.33 -18.91 -0.45
N GLU A 27 -7.47 -18.69 -1.10
CA GLU A 27 -7.98 -19.57 -2.16
C GLU A 27 -7.03 -19.59 -3.37
N ALA A 28 -6.51 -18.44 -3.81
CA ALA A 28 -5.56 -18.37 -4.90
C ALA A 28 -4.22 -19.05 -4.57
N LYS A 29 -3.73 -18.92 -3.33
CA LYS A 29 -2.52 -19.60 -2.83
C LYS A 29 -2.66 -21.13 -2.78
N GLN A 30 -3.87 -21.67 -2.73
CA GLN A 30 -4.10 -23.11 -2.84
C GLN A 30 -3.95 -23.60 -4.29
N ALA A 31 -4.35 -22.77 -5.26
CA ALA A 31 -4.26 -23.10 -6.68
C ALA A 31 -2.88 -22.77 -7.29
N HIS A 32 -2.16 -21.82 -6.72
CA HIS A 32 -0.89 -21.30 -7.24
C HIS A 32 0.18 -21.29 -6.13
N SER A 33 1.26 -22.04 -6.35
CA SER A 33 2.43 -22.03 -5.46
C SER A 33 3.18 -20.69 -5.50
N ASP A 34 3.31 -20.10 -6.69
CA ASP A 34 3.89 -18.78 -6.89
C ASP A 34 2.89 -17.68 -6.46
N PRO A 35 3.24 -16.84 -5.47
CA PRO A 35 2.35 -15.77 -5.00
C PRO A 35 2.07 -14.69 -6.06
N VAL A 36 2.96 -14.48 -7.03
CA VAL A 36 2.75 -13.53 -8.14
C VAL A 36 1.63 -14.02 -9.06
N LEU A 37 1.63 -15.32 -9.38
CA LEU A 37 0.55 -15.95 -10.17
C LEU A 37 -0.76 -16.00 -9.37
N ALA A 38 -0.68 -16.23 -8.05
CA ALA A 38 -1.85 -16.15 -7.18
C ALA A 38 -2.49 -14.75 -7.25
N TRP A 39 -1.67 -13.68 -7.18
CA TRP A 39 -2.15 -12.31 -7.29
C TRP A 39 -2.75 -12.03 -8.66
N GLU A 40 -2.07 -12.43 -9.73
CA GLU A 40 -2.54 -12.31 -11.12
C GLU A 40 -3.95 -12.92 -11.28
N SER A 41 -4.19 -14.11 -10.72
CA SER A 41 -5.49 -14.81 -10.79
C SER A 41 -6.65 -14.02 -10.16
N ILE A 42 -6.35 -13.10 -9.23
CA ILE A 42 -7.33 -12.28 -8.52
C ILE A 42 -7.59 -10.98 -9.28
N VAL A 43 -6.52 -10.28 -9.68
CA VAL A 43 -6.64 -8.93 -10.26
C VAL A 43 -7.05 -8.93 -11.73
N THR A 44 -6.75 -10.00 -12.47
CA THR A 44 -7.17 -10.15 -13.87
C THR A 44 -8.63 -10.57 -14.02
N ASN A 45 -9.23 -11.17 -12.99
CA ASN A 45 -10.64 -11.51 -12.96
C ASN A 45 -11.48 -10.29 -12.51
N PRO A 46 -12.32 -9.70 -13.38
CA PRO A 46 -13.08 -8.49 -13.05
C PRO A 46 -14.05 -8.66 -11.88
N GLU A 47 -14.66 -9.84 -11.74
CA GLU A 47 -15.62 -10.14 -10.66
C GLU A 47 -14.90 -10.21 -9.31
N LYS A 48 -13.79 -10.96 -9.24
CA LYS A 48 -12.94 -11.02 -8.05
C LYS A 48 -12.40 -9.64 -7.68
N ALA A 49 -11.89 -8.88 -8.66
CA ALA A 49 -11.39 -7.53 -8.43
C ALA A 49 -12.48 -6.58 -7.91
N LYS A 50 -13.69 -6.62 -8.49
CA LYS A 50 -14.83 -5.81 -8.05
C LYS A 50 -15.27 -6.18 -6.63
N SER A 51 -15.23 -7.47 -6.28
CA SER A 51 -15.71 -7.97 -4.98
C SER A 51 -14.99 -7.35 -3.78
N TYR A 52 -13.67 -7.19 -3.83
CA TYR A 52 -12.91 -6.58 -2.73
C TYR A 52 -12.81 -5.06 -2.86
N LYS A 53 -12.75 -4.51 -4.09
CA LYS A 53 -12.68 -3.06 -4.32
C LYS A 53 -13.94 -2.34 -3.87
N SER A 54 -15.13 -2.91 -4.13
CA SER A 54 -16.43 -2.35 -3.72
C SER A 54 -16.66 -2.33 -2.21
N LYS A 55 -15.81 -3.03 -1.43
CA LYS A 55 -15.87 -3.06 0.05
C LYS A 55 -14.86 -2.11 0.71
N ARG A 56 -14.24 -1.20 -0.04
CA ARG A 56 -13.37 -0.15 0.53
C ARG A 56 -14.24 0.87 1.28
N GLY A 57 -13.86 1.23 2.50
CA GLY A 57 -14.63 2.12 3.38
C GLY A 57 -15.80 1.47 4.16
N LEU A 58 -16.14 0.20 3.90
CA LEU A 58 -17.34 -0.46 4.45
C LEU A 58 -17.07 -1.44 5.61
N GLY A 59 -15.97 -1.27 6.36
CA GLY A 59 -15.62 -2.19 7.46
C GLY A 59 -15.21 -3.60 7.00
N GLY A 60 -15.20 -4.58 7.91
CA GLY A 60 -14.81 -5.97 7.60
C GLY A 60 -13.28 -6.18 7.52
N PHE A 61 -12.52 -5.52 8.38
CA PHE A 61 -11.09 -5.81 8.54
C PHE A 61 -10.90 -7.02 9.45
N VAL A 62 -10.01 -7.91 9.05
CA VAL A 62 -9.57 -9.06 9.85
C VAL A 62 -8.09 -8.93 10.17
N ARG A 63 -7.68 -9.50 11.31
CA ARG A 63 -6.28 -9.58 11.71
C ARG A 63 -5.52 -10.50 10.75
N ALA A 64 -4.34 -10.07 10.31
CA ALA A 64 -3.40 -10.85 9.51
C ALA A 64 -2.07 -11.03 10.25
N LYS A 65 -1.13 -11.74 9.62
CA LYS A 65 0.28 -11.83 10.04
C LYS A 65 1.15 -10.97 9.12
N TRP A 66 2.31 -10.53 9.62
CA TRP A 66 3.27 -9.75 8.83
C TRP A 66 3.71 -10.48 7.55
N ASP A 67 4.04 -11.76 7.66
CA ASP A 67 4.46 -12.57 6.50
C ASP A 67 3.39 -12.61 5.41
N GLU A 68 2.12 -12.77 5.79
CA GLU A 68 0.99 -12.84 4.86
C GLU A 68 0.77 -11.49 4.15
N VAL A 69 0.85 -10.37 4.85
CA VAL A 69 0.68 -9.04 4.21
C VAL A 69 1.89 -8.64 3.38
N ASN A 70 3.10 -8.99 3.81
CA ASN A 70 4.32 -8.71 3.06
C ASN A 70 4.36 -9.50 1.75
N GLU A 71 3.96 -10.78 1.76
CA GLU A 71 3.85 -11.60 0.56
C GLU A 71 2.82 -11.02 -0.44
N ILE A 72 1.63 -10.60 0.05
CA ILE A 72 0.61 -9.96 -0.80
C ILE A 72 1.14 -8.68 -1.45
N ILE A 73 1.77 -7.79 -0.67
CA ILE A 73 2.29 -6.51 -1.17
C ILE A 73 3.40 -6.76 -2.19
N ALA A 74 4.35 -7.64 -1.88
CA ALA A 74 5.45 -7.97 -2.78
C ALA A 74 4.94 -8.61 -4.09
N ALA A 75 4.03 -9.57 -4.02
CA ALA A 75 3.43 -10.20 -5.20
C ALA A 75 2.69 -9.20 -6.07
N SER A 76 1.93 -8.29 -5.45
CA SER A 76 1.24 -7.21 -6.14
C SER A 76 2.21 -6.27 -6.86
N ASN A 77 3.31 -5.90 -6.20
CA ASN A 77 4.32 -5.01 -6.78
C ASN A 77 5.05 -5.69 -7.94
N VAL A 78 5.50 -6.94 -7.76
CA VAL A 78 6.18 -7.71 -8.82
C VAL A 78 5.28 -7.90 -10.03
N TYR A 79 4.02 -8.31 -9.84
CA TYR A 79 3.05 -8.44 -10.93
C TYR A 79 2.86 -7.11 -11.67
N THR A 80 2.65 -6.02 -10.93
CA THR A 80 2.38 -4.70 -11.51
C THR A 80 3.58 -4.19 -12.30
N ALA A 81 4.78 -4.27 -11.72
CA ALA A 81 6.02 -3.85 -12.37
C ALA A 81 6.27 -4.67 -13.65
N LYS A 82 6.11 -6.00 -13.58
CA LYS A 82 6.30 -6.90 -14.71
C LYS A 82 5.30 -6.68 -15.84
N LYS A 83 4.02 -6.43 -15.52
CA LYS A 83 2.94 -6.38 -16.51
C LYS A 83 2.72 -4.99 -17.10
N TYR A 84 2.88 -3.94 -16.30
CA TYR A 84 2.49 -2.57 -16.67
C TYR A 84 3.63 -1.56 -16.56
N GLY A 85 4.76 -1.93 -15.97
CA GLY A 85 5.87 -1.03 -15.67
C GLY A 85 5.93 -0.64 -14.19
N PRO A 86 7.13 -0.36 -13.66
CA PRO A 86 7.33 -0.04 -12.25
C PRO A 86 6.72 1.32 -11.85
N ASP A 87 6.55 2.23 -12.80
CA ASP A 87 5.93 3.54 -12.63
C ASP A 87 4.41 3.48 -12.31
N ARG A 88 3.78 2.31 -12.45
CA ARG A 88 2.41 2.05 -11.97
C ARG A 88 2.35 1.74 -10.47
N ILE A 89 3.49 1.74 -9.79
CA ILE A 89 3.60 1.63 -8.34
C ILE A 89 3.97 3.01 -7.81
N MET A 90 3.16 3.52 -6.89
CA MET A 90 3.28 4.91 -6.43
C MET A 90 3.19 4.95 -4.90
N GLY A 91 3.90 5.89 -4.30
CA GLY A 91 3.78 6.19 -2.88
C GLY A 91 3.62 7.67 -2.62
N PHE A 92 2.83 7.98 -1.59
CA PHE A 92 2.62 9.32 -1.09
C PHE A 92 3.05 9.38 0.37
N SER A 93 4.05 10.22 0.65
CA SER A 93 4.51 10.51 2.01
C SER A 93 4.94 11.98 2.02
N PRO A 94 4.34 12.84 2.85
CA PRO A 94 4.64 14.27 2.83
C PRO A 94 5.73 14.68 3.83
N ILE A 95 6.23 15.90 3.70
CA ILE A 95 7.03 16.65 4.69
C ILE A 95 8.14 15.80 5.35
N PRO A 96 9.23 15.48 4.61
CA PRO A 96 10.36 14.72 5.14
C PRO A 96 11.00 15.38 6.38
N ALA A 97 10.96 16.70 6.50
CA ALA A 97 11.56 17.45 7.59
C ALA A 97 11.03 17.06 8.99
N MET A 98 9.80 16.56 9.09
CA MET A 98 9.21 16.15 10.38
C MET A 98 9.73 14.78 10.86
N SER A 99 10.15 13.90 9.95
CA SER A 99 10.66 12.57 10.28
C SER A 99 11.43 11.95 9.11
N VAL A 100 12.67 12.42 8.91
CA VAL A 100 13.47 12.15 7.70
C VAL A 100 13.59 10.66 7.38
N VAL A 101 13.94 9.83 8.37
CA VAL A 101 14.13 8.38 8.15
C VAL A 101 12.80 7.67 7.88
N SER A 102 11.72 8.09 8.53
CA SER A 102 10.38 7.55 8.28
C SER A 102 9.91 7.82 6.85
N TYR A 103 10.19 9.01 6.33
CA TYR A 103 9.97 9.35 4.92
C TYR A 103 10.89 8.53 4.00
N ALA A 104 12.18 8.45 4.33
CA ALA A 104 13.19 7.76 3.54
C ALA A 104 12.91 6.26 3.39
N ALA A 105 12.29 5.62 4.39
CA ALA A 105 11.97 4.19 4.35
C ALA A 105 11.11 3.80 3.14
N GLY A 106 10.02 4.54 2.89
CA GLY A 106 9.13 4.29 1.77
C GLY A 106 9.68 4.78 0.43
N SER A 107 10.23 6.00 0.42
CA SER A 107 10.78 6.60 -0.81
C SER A 107 11.97 5.80 -1.35
N ARG A 108 12.90 5.36 -0.48
CA ARG A 108 14.00 4.50 -0.89
C ARG A 108 13.53 3.20 -1.53
N TYR A 109 12.55 2.52 -0.92
CA TYR A 109 11.99 1.28 -1.47
C TYR A 109 11.42 1.51 -2.88
N LEU A 110 10.59 2.55 -3.04
CA LEU A 110 9.95 2.88 -4.31
C LEU A 110 10.98 3.26 -5.38
N SER A 111 11.92 4.15 -5.07
CA SER A 111 12.95 4.57 -6.02
C SER A 111 13.83 3.41 -6.47
N LEU A 112 14.15 2.45 -5.59
CA LEU A 112 14.93 1.27 -5.96
C LEU A 112 14.20 0.33 -6.93
N ILE A 113 12.87 0.21 -6.80
CA ILE A 113 12.07 -0.62 -7.72
C ILE A 113 11.60 0.14 -8.97
N GLY A 114 11.93 1.43 -9.10
CA GLY A 114 11.51 2.30 -10.20
C GLY A 114 10.08 2.86 -10.07
N GLY A 115 9.50 2.84 -8.86
CA GLY A 115 8.20 3.42 -8.57
C GLY A 115 8.24 4.94 -8.38
N ASN A 116 7.07 5.57 -8.45
CA ASN A 116 6.93 7.03 -8.35
C ASN A 116 6.75 7.51 -6.90
N CYS A 117 7.54 8.52 -6.52
CA CYS A 117 7.33 9.28 -5.29
C CYS A 117 6.56 10.56 -5.60
N LEU A 118 5.36 10.69 -5.03
CA LEU A 118 4.49 11.85 -5.28
C LEU A 118 4.94 13.09 -4.49
N SER A 119 4.80 14.26 -5.11
CA SER A 119 5.05 15.55 -4.46
C SER A 119 3.98 15.88 -3.41
N PHE A 120 4.29 16.81 -2.51
CA PHE A 120 3.37 17.24 -1.45
C PHE A 120 3.22 18.76 -1.35
N TYR A 121 4.26 19.55 -1.64
CA TYR A 121 4.29 20.97 -1.32
C TYR A 121 3.40 21.82 -2.23
N ASP A 122 3.44 21.50 -3.52
CA ASP A 122 2.49 21.97 -4.54
C ASP A 122 1.08 21.43 -4.28
N TRP A 123 0.95 20.13 -3.97
CA TRP A 123 -0.34 19.48 -3.72
C TRP A 123 -1.08 20.05 -2.51
N TYR A 124 -0.36 20.44 -1.46
CA TYR A 124 -0.93 21.09 -0.27
C TYR A 124 -1.14 22.59 -0.45
N CYS A 125 -0.80 23.15 -1.63
CA CYS A 125 -0.79 24.59 -1.88
C CYS A 125 0.13 25.37 -0.92
N ASP A 126 1.14 24.71 -0.35
CA ASP A 126 2.14 25.34 0.52
C ASP A 126 3.30 25.93 -0.30
N LEU A 127 3.52 25.46 -1.54
CA LEU A 127 4.48 26.03 -2.48
C LEU A 127 4.01 27.41 -2.94
N PRO A 128 4.72 28.51 -2.65
CA PRO A 128 4.35 29.85 -3.12
C PRO A 128 4.86 30.07 -4.56
N PRO A 129 4.03 29.95 -5.62
CA PRO A 129 4.55 29.99 -7.00
C PRO A 129 5.08 31.38 -7.40
N ALA A 130 4.59 32.43 -6.72
CA ALA A 130 4.96 33.83 -6.97
C ALA A 130 6.23 34.29 -6.24
N SER A 131 6.77 33.47 -5.33
CA SER A 131 7.97 33.79 -4.56
C SER A 131 8.75 32.52 -4.26
N PRO A 132 9.32 31.85 -5.29
CA PRO A 132 10.09 30.64 -5.07
C PRO A 132 11.30 30.99 -4.19
N GLN A 133 11.29 30.55 -2.94
CA GLN A 133 12.52 30.48 -2.16
C GLN A 133 13.32 29.32 -2.75
N ILE A 134 14.29 29.68 -3.60
CA ILE A 134 15.37 28.80 -4.09
C ILE A 134 16.50 28.85 -3.07
#